data_AF-A0A7R8WRZ3-F1
#
_entry.id   AF-A0A7R8WRZ3-F1
#
_cell.length_a   1.000
_cell.length_b   1.000
_cell.length_c   1.000
_cell.angle_alpha   90.00
_cell.angle_beta   90.00
_cell.angle_gamma   90.00
#
_symmetry.space_group_name_H-M   'P 1'
#
loop_
_entity.id
_entity.type
_entity.pdbx_description
1 polymer ?
#
loop_
_entity_poly.entity_id
_entity_poly.type
_entity_poly.pdbx_seq_one_letter_code
_entity_poly.pdbx_strand_id
1 'polypeptide(L)'
;MEEAMDPKGKTPEESSIFTFLPAAKTFSLKKGVQFYLYINTSPCGDARVFSPQEARPMGVPSNQGYFEVDTAAGRGRGQLRTKIESGEGTIPIDNEHSTLTLDGVMSGQRLLAMSCSDKLCRWNILGFQGALLSHLVDAPIYFSGIVLGSFFHPSHMI
;
A
#
# COMPACT_ATOMS: atom_id res chain seq x y z
N MET A 1 -37.37 -4.99 17.79
CA MET A 1 -36.59 -3.97 17.08
C MET A 1 -36.63 -4.38 15.63
N GLU A 2 -37.38 -3.66 14.81
CA GLU A 2 -37.58 -3.98 13.39
C GLU A 2 -36.33 -3.51 12.63
N GLU A 3 -35.53 -4.45 12.13
CA GLU A 3 -34.35 -4.09 11.33
C GLU A 3 -34.82 -3.48 10.01
N ALA A 4 -34.38 -2.25 9.73
CA ALA A 4 -34.74 -1.54 8.52
C ALA A 4 -34.22 -2.30 7.29
N MET A 5 -35.13 -2.66 6.38
CA MET A 5 -34.85 -3.38 5.14
C MET A 5 -34.20 -2.45 4.11
N ASP A 6 -33.20 -2.94 3.37
CA ASP A 6 -32.57 -2.24 2.23
C ASP A 6 -33.66 -1.86 1.20
N PRO A 7 -33.55 -0.74 0.43
CA PRO A 7 -34.45 -0.42 -0.70
C PRO A 7 -34.69 -1.56 -1.70
N LYS A 8 -33.87 -2.62 -1.71
CA LYS A 8 -34.07 -3.86 -2.48
C LYS A 8 -34.79 -5.00 -1.75
N GLY A 9 -35.31 -4.77 -0.55
CA GLY A 9 -36.02 -5.76 0.26
C GLY A 9 -35.13 -6.84 0.90
N LYS A 10 -33.83 -6.58 1.03
CA LYS A 10 -32.85 -7.51 1.64
C LYS A 10 -32.68 -7.23 3.13
N THR A 11 -32.41 -8.28 3.89
CA THR A 11 -31.97 -8.12 5.28
C THR A 11 -30.57 -7.49 5.33
N PRO A 12 -30.18 -6.83 6.44
CA PRO A 12 -28.83 -6.28 6.59
C PRO A 12 -27.71 -7.32 6.41
N GLU A 13 -28.00 -8.57 6.76
CA GLU A 13 -27.09 -9.71 6.64
C GLU A 13 -26.88 -10.11 5.15
N GLU A 14 -27.97 -10.07 4.38
CA GLU A 14 -27.95 -10.36 2.95
C GLU A 14 -27.26 -9.25 2.15
N SER A 15 -27.39 -7.99 2.57
CA SER A 15 -26.76 -6.83 1.92
C SER A 15 -25.29 -6.63 2.31
N SER A 16 -24.84 -7.17 3.45
CA SER A 16 -23.45 -7.12 3.90
C SER A 16 -22.48 -7.78 2.90
N ILE A 17 -21.24 -7.30 2.83
CA ILE A 17 -20.17 -7.93 2.06
C ILE A 17 -19.49 -9.09 2.81
N PHE A 18 -19.84 -9.29 4.09
CA PHE A 18 -19.27 -10.32 4.95
C PHE A 18 -20.29 -11.42 5.24
N THR A 19 -19.77 -12.62 5.50
CA THR A 19 -20.50 -13.75 6.04
C THR A 19 -19.92 -14.09 7.41
N PHE A 20 -20.77 -14.21 8.43
CA PHE A 20 -20.32 -14.63 9.75
C PHE A 20 -19.94 -16.12 9.75
N LEU A 21 -18.83 -16.45 10.41
CA LEU A 21 -18.33 -17.81 10.61
C LEU A 21 -18.55 -18.23 12.07
N PRO A 22 -19.61 -18.99 12.39
CA PRO A 22 -19.97 -19.30 13.79
C PRO A 22 -18.87 -20.06 14.56
N ALA A 23 -18.15 -20.95 13.89
CA ALA A 23 -17.09 -21.76 14.50
C ALA A 23 -15.90 -20.91 14.99
N ALA A 24 -15.51 -19.91 14.21
CA ALA A 24 -14.39 -19.02 14.53
C ALA A 24 -14.85 -17.75 15.27
N LYS A 25 -16.16 -17.45 15.28
CA LYS A 25 -16.74 -16.19 15.76
C LYS A 25 -16.15 -14.95 15.06
N THR A 26 -15.80 -15.11 13.79
CA THR A 26 -15.23 -14.08 12.92
C THR A 26 -16.09 -13.91 11.67
N PHE A 27 -15.73 -12.96 10.81
CA PHE A 27 -16.37 -12.67 9.54
C PHE A 27 -15.44 -13.00 8.39
N SER A 28 -15.99 -13.52 7.30
CA SER A 28 -15.25 -13.77 6.05
C SER A 28 -15.83 -12.95 4.92
N LEU A 29 -14.98 -12.49 4.01
CA LEU A 29 -15.43 -11.73 2.85
C LEU A 29 -16.21 -12.65 1.90
N LYS A 30 -17.39 -12.21 1.43
CA LYS A 30 -18.22 -13.00 0.50
C LYS A 30 -17.46 -13.26 -0.80
N LYS A 31 -17.66 -14.46 -1.36
CA LYS A 31 -17.06 -14.86 -2.64
C LYS A 31 -17.44 -13.87 -3.75
N GLY A 32 -16.43 -13.44 -4.51
CA GLY A 32 -16.61 -12.50 -5.63
C GLY A 32 -16.48 -11.03 -5.26
N VAL A 33 -16.38 -10.68 -3.97
CA VAL A 33 -16.04 -9.32 -3.56
C VAL A 33 -14.54 -9.10 -3.73
N GLN A 34 -14.18 -8.06 -4.47
CA GLN A 34 -12.80 -7.67 -4.73
C GLN A 34 -12.63 -6.17 -4.55
N PHE A 35 -11.46 -5.76 -4.08
CA PHE A 35 -11.12 -4.35 -3.88
C PHE A 35 -10.02 -3.95 -4.84
N TYR A 36 -10.21 -2.82 -5.51
CA TYR A 36 -9.22 -2.22 -6.40
C TYR A 36 -8.85 -0.85 -5.87
N LEU A 37 -7.54 -0.55 -5.83
CA LEU A 37 -7.03 0.75 -5.43
C LEU A 37 -6.69 1.56 -6.68
N TYR A 38 -7.33 2.71 -6.87
CA TYR A 38 -6.93 3.67 -7.89
C TYR A 38 -6.12 4.81 -7.27
N ILE A 39 -5.00 5.15 -7.90
CA ILE A 39 -4.17 6.32 -7.56
C ILE A 39 -3.91 7.08 -8.85
N ASN A 40 -4.22 8.37 -8.91
CA ASN A 40 -4.05 9.17 -10.14
C ASN A 40 -2.59 9.27 -10.60
N THR A 41 -1.61 8.96 -9.74
CA THR A 41 -0.18 9.03 -10.03
C THR A 41 0.61 8.07 -9.13
N SER A 42 1.79 7.59 -9.55
CA SER A 42 2.57 6.60 -8.78
C SER A 42 2.78 7.00 -7.31
N PRO A 43 2.60 6.09 -6.33
CA PRO A 43 2.70 6.42 -4.90
C PRO A 43 4.08 7.00 -4.55
N CYS A 44 4.09 8.05 -3.71
CA CYS A 44 5.36 8.66 -3.29
C CYS A 44 6.21 7.66 -2.49
N GLY A 45 7.53 7.76 -2.66
CA GLY A 45 8.49 6.80 -2.14
C GLY A 45 9.19 6.09 -3.30
N ASP A 46 9.64 4.86 -3.07
CA ASP A 46 10.47 4.07 -3.99
C ASP A 46 9.83 3.89 -5.37
N ALA A 47 8.51 3.73 -5.41
CA ALA A 47 7.73 3.58 -6.65
C ALA A 47 7.76 4.79 -7.60
N ARG A 48 8.25 5.94 -7.12
CA ARG A 48 8.42 7.18 -7.90
C ARG A 48 9.90 7.57 -8.06
N VAL A 49 10.85 6.86 -7.45
CA VAL A 49 12.28 7.17 -7.57
C VAL A 49 12.83 6.55 -8.86
N PHE A 50 12.50 7.16 -9.99
CA PHE A 50 13.05 6.82 -11.30
C PHE A 50 13.04 8.02 -12.24
N SER A 51 13.97 8.04 -13.20
CA SER A 51 13.94 9.03 -14.27
C SER A 51 12.95 8.55 -15.33
N PRO A 52 11.94 9.33 -15.76
CA PRO A 52 10.99 8.91 -16.80
C PRO A 52 11.65 8.53 -18.15
N GLN A 53 12.90 8.94 -18.35
CA GLN A 53 13.75 8.63 -19.50
C GLN A 53 14.44 7.25 -19.40
N GLU A 54 14.37 6.55 -18.26
CA GLU A 54 14.84 5.16 -18.08
C GLU A 54 13.98 4.13 -18.84
N ALA A 55 12.97 4.58 -19.60
CA ALA A 55 12.22 3.75 -20.53
C ALA A 55 13.16 3.13 -21.58
N ARG A 56 13.66 1.92 -21.28
CA ARG A 56 14.52 1.15 -22.19
C ARG A 56 13.82 1.03 -23.55
N PRO A 57 14.51 1.27 -24.68
CA PRO A 57 13.94 1.03 -25.99
C PRO A 57 13.55 -0.45 -26.14
N MET A 58 12.29 -0.69 -26.51
CA MET A 58 11.80 -2.03 -26.87
C MET A 58 12.67 -2.61 -27.98
N GLY A 59 13.31 -3.76 -27.73
CA GLY A 59 14.01 -4.52 -28.78
C GLY A 59 15.45 -4.94 -28.49
N VAL A 60 16.02 -4.64 -27.32
CA VAL A 60 17.32 -5.20 -26.92
C VAL A 60 17.10 -6.53 -26.20
N PRO A 61 17.55 -7.68 -26.76
CA PRO A 61 17.44 -8.95 -26.06
C PRO A 61 18.40 -8.96 -24.87
N SER A 62 17.86 -8.91 -23.65
CA SER A 62 18.67 -9.20 -22.47
C SER A 62 18.77 -10.71 -22.32
N ASN A 63 19.98 -11.25 -22.45
CA ASN A 63 20.30 -12.63 -22.07
C ASN A 63 20.40 -12.80 -20.53
N GLN A 64 19.99 -11.77 -19.78
CA GLN A 64 19.92 -11.68 -18.34
C GLN A 64 18.51 -11.21 -17.96
N GLY A 65 17.86 -11.93 -17.05
CA GLY A 65 16.46 -11.74 -16.68
C GLY A 65 16.14 -10.37 -16.08
N TYR A 66 14.88 -10.19 -15.70
CA TYR A 66 14.24 -9.02 -15.07
C TYR A 66 14.90 -8.51 -13.75
N PHE A 67 16.15 -8.86 -13.49
CA PHE A 67 16.91 -8.63 -12.26
C PHE A 67 18.22 -7.91 -12.54
N GLU A 68 18.25 -6.98 -13.50
CA GLU A 68 19.39 -6.08 -13.66
C GLU A 68 19.18 -4.86 -12.76
N VAL A 69 19.63 -4.99 -11.51
CA VAL A 69 19.87 -3.86 -10.62
C VAL A 69 20.99 -3.07 -11.27
N ASP A 70 20.66 -1.91 -11.86
CA ASP A 70 21.65 -0.97 -12.38
C ASP A 70 22.68 -0.67 -11.27
N THR A 71 23.86 -1.25 -11.36
CA THR A 71 24.87 -1.26 -10.28
C THR A 71 25.48 0.12 -9.99
N ALA A 72 25.13 1.15 -10.78
CA ALA A 72 25.47 2.55 -10.52
C ALA A 72 24.32 3.36 -9.87
N ALA A 73 23.05 3.02 -10.15
CA ALA A 73 21.85 3.60 -9.52
C ALA A 73 21.34 2.77 -8.32
N GLY A 74 21.92 1.60 -8.09
CA GLY A 74 21.50 0.57 -7.13
C GLY A 74 21.77 0.85 -5.66
N ARG A 75 22.23 2.06 -5.30
CA ARG A 75 22.42 2.45 -3.89
C ARG A 75 21.20 3.12 -3.26
N GLY A 76 20.08 3.29 -3.99
CA GLY A 76 18.90 4.03 -3.49
C GLY A 76 17.53 3.37 -3.70
N ARG A 77 17.47 2.16 -4.28
CA ARG A 77 16.21 1.42 -4.51
C ARG A 77 15.86 0.52 -3.34
N GLY A 78 14.57 0.29 -3.10
CA GLY A 78 14.07 -0.57 -2.03
C GLY A 78 14.36 -0.06 -0.61
N GLN A 79 14.80 1.19 -0.48
CA GLN A 79 15.02 1.84 0.82
C GLN A 79 13.72 2.37 1.37
N LEU A 80 13.51 2.25 2.69
CA LEU A 80 12.39 2.89 3.36
C LEU A 80 12.54 4.41 3.31
N ARG A 81 11.43 5.11 3.06
CA ARG A 81 11.41 6.57 2.89
C ARG A 81 10.35 7.21 3.76
N THR A 82 10.61 8.43 4.20
CA THR A 82 9.65 9.26 4.96
C THR A 82 9.24 10.49 4.17
N LYS A 83 7.98 10.90 4.31
CA LYS A 83 7.48 12.16 3.76
C LYS A 83 8.18 13.34 4.42
N ILE A 84 8.47 14.36 3.64
CA ILE A 84 8.95 15.64 4.15
C ILE A 84 7.74 16.39 4.73
N GLU A 85 7.85 16.94 5.93
CA GLU A 85 6.71 17.56 6.65
C GLU A 85 6.11 18.75 5.87
N SER A 86 6.96 19.54 5.22
CA SER A 86 6.55 20.71 4.44
C SER A 86 6.73 20.53 2.93
N GLY A 87 6.62 19.29 2.42
CA GLY A 87 6.81 19.02 0.99
C GLY A 87 6.12 17.75 0.50
N GLU A 88 6.01 17.62 -0.82
CA GLU A 88 5.38 16.46 -1.48
C GLU A 88 6.36 15.29 -1.71
N GLY A 89 7.64 15.53 -1.43
CA GLY A 89 8.74 14.58 -1.61
C GLY A 89 8.90 13.58 -0.48
N THR A 90 9.87 12.68 -0.66
CA THR A 90 10.28 11.70 0.35
C THR A 90 11.79 11.64 0.45
N ILE A 91 12.32 11.36 1.64
CA ILE A 91 13.75 11.14 1.87
C ILE A 91 13.99 9.75 2.49
N PRO A 92 15.11 9.08 2.19
CA PRO A 92 15.47 7.83 2.86
C PRO A 92 15.50 7.98 4.38
N ILE A 93 15.20 6.90 5.09
CA ILE A 93 15.36 6.84 6.55
C ILE A 93 16.84 6.62 6.88
N ASP A 94 17.34 7.40 7.82
CA ASP A 94 18.65 7.18 8.45
C ASP A 94 18.48 6.36 9.74
N ASN A 95 19.45 5.49 10.03
CA ASN A 95 19.39 4.58 11.19
C ASN A 95 19.49 5.33 12.52
N GLU A 96 20.08 6.52 12.54
CA GLU A 96 20.37 7.29 13.76
C GLU A 96 19.13 7.98 14.37
N HIS A 97 18.04 8.14 13.62
CA HIS A 97 16.87 8.93 14.04
C HIS A 97 15.52 8.26 13.78
N SER A 98 15.46 6.92 13.85
CA SER A 98 14.23 6.17 13.55
C SER A 98 13.14 6.27 14.64
N THR A 99 13.50 6.62 15.87
CA THR A 99 12.55 6.73 16.99
C THR A 99 12.04 8.16 17.17
N LEU A 100 10.72 8.31 17.16
CA LEU A 100 10.03 9.54 17.52
C LEU A 100 9.56 9.47 18.95
N THR A 101 9.75 10.55 19.70
CA THR A 101 9.05 10.74 20.98
C THR A 101 8.02 11.85 20.83
N LEU A 102 6.91 11.76 21.58
CA LEU A 102 5.83 12.74 21.47
C LEU A 102 6.32 14.14 21.87
N ASP A 103 7.05 14.24 22.98
CA ASP A 103 7.68 15.47 23.46
C ASP A 103 8.73 16.00 22.48
N GLY A 104 9.49 15.11 21.83
CA GLY A 104 10.45 15.47 20.79
C GLY A 104 9.76 16.12 19.61
N VAL A 105 8.72 15.49 19.08
CA VAL A 105 7.92 16.04 17.96
C VAL A 105 7.26 17.36 18.36
N MET A 106 6.68 17.44 19.55
CA MET A 106 6.11 18.68 20.08
C MET A 106 7.15 19.80 20.26
N SER A 107 8.42 19.45 20.46
CA SER A 107 9.55 20.37 20.59
C SER A 107 10.25 20.67 19.26
N GLY A 108 9.73 20.18 18.13
CA GLY A 108 10.25 20.45 16.78
C GLY A 108 11.12 19.33 16.18
N GLN A 109 11.17 18.14 16.77
CA GLN A 109 11.71 16.96 16.09
C GLN A 109 10.86 16.68 14.84
N ARG A 110 11.52 16.47 13.71
CA ARG A 110 10.85 16.17 12.44
C ARG A 110 9.94 14.96 12.56
N LEU A 111 8.68 15.10 12.16
CA LEU A 111 7.73 13.99 12.06
C LEU A 111 8.14 13.02 10.94
N LEU A 112 8.31 11.74 11.28
CA LEU A 112 8.62 10.67 10.33
C LEU A 112 7.36 9.89 9.94
N ALA A 113 6.69 10.33 8.88
CA ALA A 113 5.60 9.58 8.27
C ALA A 113 6.12 8.75 7.09
N MET A 114 5.94 7.42 7.13
CA MET A 114 6.35 6.54 6.03
C MET A 114 5.73 6.93 4.68
N SER A 115 6.47 6.66 3.60
CA SER A 115 6.04 6.92 2.23
C SER A 115 4.83 6.08 1.82
N CYS A 116 4.16 6.46 0.73
CA CYS A 116 2.98 5.74 0.26
C CYS A 116 3.35 4.38 -0.33
N SER A 117 4.49 4.24 -1.02
CA SER A 117 4.96 2.94 -1.52
C SER A 117 5.24 1.96 -0.37
N ASP A 118 5.86 2.44 0.72
CA ASP A 118 6.16 1.60 1.89
C ASP A 118 4.88 1.15 2.60
N LYS A 119 3.87 2.02 2.67
CA LYS A 119 2.56 1.69 3.23
C LYS A 119 1.81 0.67 2.36
N LEU A 120 1.90 0.78 1.04
CA LEU A 120 1.33 -0.22 0.13
C LEU A 120 2.02 -1.57 0.27
N CYS A 121 3.35 -1.60 0.36
CA CYS A 121 4.10 -2.82 0.64
C CYS A 121 3.64 -3.48 1.95
N ARG A 122 3.46 -2.68 3.02
CA ARG A 122 2.89 -3.18 4.28
C ARG A 122 1.49 -3.79 4.10
N TRP A 123 0.62 -3.15 3.31
CA TRP A 123 -0.73 -3.68 3.04
C TRP A 123 -0.72 -4.95 2.19
N ASN A 124 0.28 -5.14 1.32
CA ASN A 124 0.44 -6.39 0.55
C ASN A 124 0.85 -7.58 1.41
N ILE A 125 1.39 -7.34 2.61
CA ILE A 125 1.79 -8.41 3.56
C ILE A 125 0.76 -8.61 4.67
N LEU A 126 0.26 -7.52 5.27
CA LEU A 126 -0.62 -7.57 6.44
C LEU A 126 -2.11 -7.42 6.09
N GLY A 127 -2.43 -7.06 4.85
CA GLY A 127 -3.74 -6.59 4.44
C GLY A 127 -4.00 -5.13 4.82
N PHE A 128 -4.95 -4.49 4.13
CA PHE A 128 -5.26 -3.07 4.33
C PHE A 128 -6.27 -2.82 5.48
N GLN A 129 -6.85 -3.88 6.06
CA GLN A 129 -7.88 -3.79 7.11
C GLN A 129 -7.36 -3.21 8.44
N GLY A 130 -6.05 -3.31 8.69
CA GLY A 130 -5.44 -2.85 9.94
C GLY A 130 -5.68 -3.78 11.14
N ALA A 131 -5.04 -3.47 12.27
CA ALA A 131 -5.00 -4.37 13.42
C ALA A 131 -6.37 -4.57 14.07
N LEU A 132 -7.13 -3.49 14.29
CA LEU A 132 -8.42 -3.59 14.99
C LEU A 132 -9.41 -4.50 14.25
N LEU A 133 -9.53 -4.32 12.92
CA LEU A 133 -10.44 -5.12 12.11
C LEU A 133 -9.96 -6.56 11.93
N SER A 134 -8.64 -6.81 11.99
CA SER A 134 -8.08 -8.18 11.91
C SER A 134 -8.51 -9.10 13.05
N HIS A 135 -9.02 -8.57 14.17
CA HIS A 135 -9.61 -9.40 15.23
C HIS A 135 -11.01 -9.90 14.89
N LEU A 136 -11.68 -9.28 13.91
CA LEU A 136 -13.05 -9.60 13.53
C LEU A 136 -13.11 -10.39 12.24
N VAL A 137 -12.12 -10.27 11.35
CA VAL A 137 -12.08 -10.99 10.07
C VAL A 137 -11.19 -12.23 10.16
N ASP A 138 -11.58 -13.31 9.49
CA ASP A 138 -10.86 -14.58 9.49
C ASP A 138 -9.56 -14.56 8.67
N ALA A 139 -9.48 -13.71 7.66
CA ALA A 139 -8.33 -13.57 6.77
C ALA A 139 -8.00 -12.09 6.48
N PRO A 140 -6.72 -11.75 6.23
CA PRO A 140 -6.33 -10.41 5.78
C PRO A 140 -7.00 -10.05 4.45
N ILE A 141 -7.36 -8.78 4.29
CA ILE A 141 -8.04 -8.27 3.09
C ILE A 141 -7.02 -7.53 2.22
N TYR A 142 -6.87 -7.96 0.97
CA TYR A 142 -5.91 -7.42 0.02
C TYR A 142 -6.60 -6.72 -1.15
N PHE A 143 -5.85 -5.85 -1.84
CA PHE A 143 -6.27 -5.34 -3.14
C PHE A 143 -6.06 -6.41 -4.22
N SER A 144 -7.08 -6.62 -5.05
CA SER A 144 -6.99 -7.49 -6.23
C SER A 144 -6.26 -6.81 -7.39
N GLY A 145 -6.18 -5.47 -7.38
CA GLY A 145 -5.38 -4.71 -8.33
C GLY A 145 -5.15 -3.28 -7.88
N ILE A 146 -4.02 -2.71 -8.32
CA ILE A 146 -3.67 -1.30 -8.14
C ILE A 146 -3.61 -0.66 -9.53
N VAL A 147 -4.38 0.40 -9.74
CA VAL A 147 -4.50 1.11 -11.02
C VAL A 147 -3.87 2.50 -10.86
N LEU A 148 -2.93 2.83 -11.74
CA LEU A 148 -2.27 4.14 -11.74
C LEU A 148 -2.69 4.97 -12.95
N GLY A 149 -3.08 6.22 -12.71
CA GLY A 149 -3.45 7.16 -13.78
C GLY A 149 -2.24 7.75 -14.54
N SER A 150 -1.06 7.81 -13.91
CA SER A 150 0.15 8.39 -14.49
C SER A 150 1.42 7.89 -13.78
N PHE A 151 2.59 8.08 -14.41
CA PHE A 151 3.90 7.71 -13.87
C PHE A 151 4.04 6.22 -13.51
N PHE A 152 3.40 5.34 -14.28
CA PHE A 152 3.53 3.89 -14.11
C PHE A 152 4.84 3.39 -14.75
N HIS A 153 5.67 2.71 -13.96
CA HIS A 153 6.82 1.97 -14.46
C HIS A 153 6.84 0.56 -13.82
N PRO A 154 6.73 -0.53 -14.60
CA PRO A 154 6.60 -1.88 -14.06
C PRO A 154 7.71 -2.28 -13.08
N SER A 155 8.97 -2.00 -13.41
CA SER A 155 10.12 -2.36 -12.55
C SER A 155 10.26 -1.51 -11.27
N HIS A 156 9.44 -0.47 -11.09
CA HIS A 156 9.43 0.37 -9.89
C HIS A 156 8.18 0.17 -9.05
N MET A 157 7.14 -0.47 -9.59
CA MET A 157 5.88 -0.73 -8.90
C MET A 157 5.81 -2.11 -8.23
N ILE A 158 6.85 -2.94 -8.41
CA ILE A 158 6.94 -4.30 -7.86
C ILE A 158 7.78 -4.28 -6.57
#